data_AF-U2UP23-F1
#
_entry.id   AF-U2UP23-F1
#
_cell.length_a   1.000
_cell.length_b   1.000
_cell.length_c   1.000
_cell.angle_alpha   90.00
_cell.angle_beta   90.00
_cell.angle_gamma   90.00
#
_symmetry.space_group_name_H-M   'P 1'
#
loop_
_entity.id
_entity.type
_entity.pdbx_description
1 polymer ?
#
loop_
_entity_poly.entity_id
_entity_poly.type
_entity_poly.pdbx_seq_one_letter_code
_entity_poly.pdbx_strand_id
1 'polypeptide(L)'
;MMIEEFEARAGIYPSVETYRVIEEHYYQFDGSKDDFCKAFRENHDGIAQRIQCDANNRSQRRMRDFQADRSEEEKEVKDLKEEVERLKKALDQEQEWQPYEMPGNVKQADYEHLRNTDDTRIMSDAEAKELLYGWFGFAKEKTTIHHSVSTYEINRHRHLRRTGVVERLPLYNATDWNYIRFDCGAINYELYNDQIVLFAD
;
A
#
# COMPACT_ATOMS: atom_id res chain seq x y z
N MET A 1 -14.66 -31.75 37.93
CA MET A 1 -13.83 -31.13 39.01
C MET A 1 -13.41 -29.76 38.49
N MET A 2 -12.96 -28.79 39.29
CA MET A 2 -12.41 -27.53 38.75
C MET A 2 -10.90 -27.66 38.50
N ILE A 3 -10.34 -26.84 37.60
CA ILE A 3 -8.90 -26.90 37.28
C ILE A 3 -8.06 -26.57 38.50
N GLU A 4 -8.45 -25.56 39.30
CA GLU A 4 -7.72 -25.21 40.52
C GLU A 4 -7.80 -26.33 41.57
N GLU A 5 -8.95 -27.04 41.65
CA GLU A 5 -9.11 -28.19 42.54
C GLU A 5 -8.20 -29.36 42.13
N PHE A 6 -8.05 -29.60 40.83
CA PHE A 6 -7.17 -30.63 40.31
C PHE A 6 -5.70 -30.29 40.56
N GLU A 7 -5.30 -29.05 40.26
CA GLU A 7 -3.94 -28.55 40.50
C GLU A 7 -3.53 -28.71 41.97
N ALA A 8 -4.42 -28.32 42.90
CA ALA A 8 -4.17 -28.43 44.33
C ALA A 8 -4.05 -29.88 44.83
N ARG A 9 -4.82 -30.82 44.25
CA ARG A 9 -4.84 -32.23 44.69
C ARG A 9 -3.77 -33.10 44.01
N ALA A 10 -3.54 -32.90 42.72
CA ALA A 10 -2.63 -33.68 41.91
C ALA A 10 -1.21 -33.09 41.88
N GLY A 11 -1.05 -31.77 42.07
CA GLY A 11 0.22 -31.06 41.95
C GLY A 11 0.70 -30.89 40.51
N ILE A 12 -0.22 -30.96 39.53
CA ILE A 12 0.06 -30.90 38.10
C ILE A 12 -0.73 -29.73 37.51
N TYR A 13 -0.11 -28.95 36.63
CA TYR A 13 -0.65 -27.72 36.04
C TYR A 13 -0.93 -27.91 34.54
N PRO A 14 -2.10 -28.45 34.16
CA PRO A 14 -2.44 -28.67 32.76
C PRO A 14 -2.86 -27.35 32.07
N SER A 15 -2.72 -27.30 30.75
CA SER A 15 -3.40 -26.25 29.97
C SER A 15 -4.92 -26.42 30.06
N VAL A 16 -5.70 -25.38 29.77
CA VAL A 16 -7.17 -25.45 29.73
C VAL A 16 -7.66 -26.55 28.78
N GLU A 17 -6.97 -26.76 27.65
CA GLU A 17 -7.34 -27.80 26.69
C GLU A 17 -7.05 -29.21 27.21
N THR A 18 -5.87 -29.42 27.80
CA THR A 18 -5.52 -30.71 28.43
C THR A 18 -6.43 -30.99 29.62
N TYR A 19 -6.81 -29.95 30.37
CA TYR A 19 -7.72 -30.06 31.50
C TYR A 19 -9.11 -30.54 31.09
N ARG A 20 -9.67 -30.06 29.98
CA ARG A 20 -10.97 -30.54 29.49
C ARG A 20 -10.97 -32.06 29.26
N VAL A 21 -9.86 -32.61 28.76
CA VAL A 21 -9.71 -34.06 28.59
C VAL A 21 -9.57 -34.76 29.95
N ILE A 22 -8.77 -34.21 30.87
CA ILE A 22 -8.68 -34.73 32.25
C ILE A 22 -10.06 -34.75 32.91
N GLU A 23 -10.86 -33.70 32.74
CA GLU A 23 -12.19 -33.57 33.32
C GLU A 23 -13.17 -34.59 32.73
N GLU A 24 -13.16 -34.80 31.41
CA GLU A 24 -13.97 -35.84 30.75
C GLU A 24 -13.64 -37.25 31.29
N HIS A 25 -12.36 -37.58 31.45
CA HIS A 25 -11.95 -38.88 32.02
C HIS A 25 -12.28 -38.99 33.51
N TYR A 26 -12.26 -37.88 34.26
CA TYR A 26 -12.74 -37.86 35.64
C TYR A 26 -14.24 -38.15 35.75
N TYR A 27 -15.08 -37.57 34.87
CA TYR A 27 -16.52 -37.87 34.87
C TYR A 27 -16.84 -39.34 34.53
N GLN A 28 -15.91 -40.06 33.91
CA GLN A 28 -16.04 -41.47 33.58
C GLN A 28 -15.37 -42.40 34.62
N PHE A 29 -14.75 -41.83 35.66
CA PHE A 29 -14.03 -42.58 36.68
C PHE A 29 -14.94 -42.93 37.86
N ASP A 30 -15.02 -44.22 38.18
CA ASP A 30 -15.76 -44.73 39.32
C ASP A 30 -14.93 -44.57 40.61
N GLY A 31 -15.05 -43.41 41.27
CA GLY A 31 -14.39 -43.16 42.55
C GLY A 31 -14.48 -41.71 43.02
N SER A 32 -13.84 -41.42 44.15
CA SER A 32 -13.78 -40.04 44.66
C SER A 32 -12.79 -39.18 43.87
N LYS A 33 -12.88 -37.86 44.05
CA LYS A 33 -11.90 -36.89 43.50
C LYS A 33 -10.46 -37.24 43.93
N ASP A 34 -10.28 -37.72 45.16
CA ASP A 34 -8.96 -38.04 45.70
C ASP A 34 -8.42 -39.36 45.15
N ASP A 35 -9.29 -40.35 44.90
CA ASP A 35 -8.93 -41.60 44.26
C ASP A 35 -8.46 -41.37 42.82
N PHE A 36 -9.17 -40.52 42.07
CA PHE A 36 -8.77 -40.14 40.71
C PHE A 36 -7.42 -39.41 40.68
N CYS A 37 -7.24 -38.39 41.53
CA CYS A 37 -5.98 -37.63 41.58
C CYS A 37 -4.80 -38.51 41.98
N LYS A 38 -5.01 -39.48 42.89
CA LYS A 38 -3.98 -40.46 43.26
C LYS A 38 -3.66 -41.41 42.10
N ALA A 39 -4.68 -41.98 41.46
CA ALA A 39 -4.53 -42.85 40.30
C ALA A 39 -3.84 -42.13 39.13
N PHE A 40 -4.16 -40.86 38.90
CA PHE A 40 -3.52 -40.02 37.89
C PHE A 40 -2.04 -39.80 38.21
N ARG A 41 -1.70 -39.42 39.44
CA ARG A 41 -0.32 -39.18 39.86
C ARG A 41 0.55 -40.43 39.83
N GLU A 42 -0.01 -41.57 40.25
CA GLU A 42 0.68 -42.86 40.24
C GLU A 42 0.63 -43.54 38.84
N ASN A 43 -0.08 -42.93 37.88
CA ASN A 43 -0.37 -43.50 36.57
C ASN A 43 -0.92 -44.94 36.67
N HIS A 44 -1.77 -45.19 37.66
CA HIS A 44 -2.43 -46.47 37.87
C HIS A 44 -3.23 -46.85 36.62
N ASP A 45 -3.10 -48.10 36.18
CA ASP A 45 -3.68 -48.61 34.92
C ASP A 45 -3.40 -47.75 33.67
N GLY A 46 -2.32 -46.96 33.69
CA GLY A 46 -1.94 -46.08 32.58
C GLY A 46 -2.89 -44.90 32.35
N ILE A 47 -3.71 -44.51 33.34
CA ILE A 47 -4.74 -43.49 33.18
C ILE A 47 -4.15 -42.13 32.72
N ALA A 48 -3.02 -41.71 33.29
CA ALA A 48 -2.40 -40.44 32.93
C ALA A 48 -1.81 -40.48 31.51
N GLN A 49 -1.20 -41.60 31.11
CA GLN A 49 -0.71 -41.78 29.74
C GLN A 49 -1.85 -41.78 28.71
N ARG A 50 -2.97 -42.45 29.02
CA ARG A 50 -4.16 -42.46 28.15
C ARG A 50 -4.74 -41.07 27.98
N ILE A 51 -4.90 -40.33 29.07
CA ILE A 51 -5.41 -38.95 29.05
C ILE A 51 -4.48 -38.04 28.25
N GLN A 52 -3.17 -38.14 28.47
CA GLN A 52 -2.19 -37.35 27.72
C GLN A 52 -2.19 -37.70 26.22
N CYS A 53 -2.31 -38.98 25.89
CA CYS A 53 -2.41 -39.44 24.50
C CYS A 53 -3.68 -38.90 23.82
N ASP A 54 -4.84 -38.96 24.49
CA ASP A 54 -6.10 -38.40 23.99
C ASP A 54 -5.99 -36.87 23.80
N ALA A 55 -5.46 -36.14 24.79
CA ALA A 55 -5.24 -34.71 24.69
C ALA A 55 -4.32 -34.33 23.51
N ASN A 56 -3.21 -35.06 23.33
CA ASN A 56 -2.29 -34.85 22.21
C ASN A 56 -2.94 -35.17 20.86
N ASN A 57 -3.73 -36.25 20.77
CA ASN A 57 -4.41 -36.61 19.53
C ASN A 57 -5.47 -35.58 19.14
N ARG A 58 -6.22 -35.04 20.12
CA ARG A 58 -7.22 -33.99 19.88
C ARG A 58 -6.58 -32.69 19.44
N SER A 59 -5.49 -32.27 20.08
CA SER A 59 -4.77 -31.05 19.70
C SER A 59 -4.16 -31.17 18.29
N GLN A 60 -3.58 -32.34 17.96
CA GLN A 60 -3.05 -32.60 16.62
C GLN A 60 -4.15 -32.66 15.54
N ARG A 61 -5.34 -33.17 15.86
CA ARG A 61 -6.48 -33.14 14.93
C ARG A 61 -6.93 -31.71 14.66
N ARG A 62 -7.19 -30.93 15.71
CA ARG A 62 -7.56 -29.51 15.59
C ARG A 62 -6.54 -28.71 14.80
N MET A 63 -5.25 -28.95 15.04
CA MET A 63 -4.19 -28.28 14.31
C MET A 63 -4.19 -28.64 12.83
N ARG A 64 -4.47 -29.91 12.48
CA ARG A 64 -4.60 -30.35 11.08
C ARG A 64 -5.82 -29.76 10.40
N ASP A 65 -6.96 -29.75 11.08
CA ASP A 65 -8.20 -29.16 10.56
C ASP A 65 -7.98 -27.65 10.31
N PHE A 66 -7.43 -26.94 11.29
CA PHE A 66 -7.08 -25.53 11.14
C PHE A 66 -6.06 -25.26 10.01
N GLN A 67 -5.07 -26.14 9.84
CA GLN A 67 -4.12 -26.04 8.72
C GLN A 67 -4.78 -26.31 7.37
N ALA A 68 -5.74 -27.24 7.31
CA ALA A 68 -6.50 -27.52 6.10
C ALA A 68 -7.38 -26.32 5.73
N ASP A 69 -8.15 -25.80 6.68
CA ASP A 69 -8.99 -24.61 6.51
C ASP A 69 -8.15 -23.42 6.04
N ARG A 70 -7.02 -23.16 6.72
CA ARG A 70 -6.11 -22.08 6.34
C ARG A 70 -5.52 -22.28 4.95
N SER A 71 -5.22 -23.52 4.56
CA SER A 71 -4.73 -23.82 3.21
C SER A 71 -5.80 -23.59 2.14
N GLU A 72 -7.07 -23.83 2.45
CA GLU A 72 -8.19 -23.55 1.55
C GLU A 72 -8.41 -22.05 1.40
N GLU A 73 -8.44 -21.31 2.51
CA GLU A 73 -8.53 -19.85 2.52
C GLU A 73 -7.36 -19.20 1.76
N GLU A 74 -6.13 -19.68 1.94
CA GLU A 74 -4.95 -19.19 1.22
C GLU A 74 -5.07 -19.38 -0.30
N LYS A 75 -5.69 -20.49 -0.75
CA LYS A 75 -5.97 -20.72 -2.18
C LYS A 75 -7.04 -19.76 -2.69
N GLU A 76 -8.14 -19.61 -1.98
CA GLU A 76 -9.21 -18.67 -2.36
C GLU A 76 -8.69 -17.23 -2.45
N VAL A 77 -7.90 -16.80 -1.47
CA VAL A 77 -7.26 -15.47 -1.49
C VAL A 77 -6.33 -15.31 -2.69
N LYS A 78 -5.61 -16.37 -3.07
CA LYS A 78 -4.75 -16.34 -4.25
C LYS A 78 -5.58 -16.21 -5.53
N ASP A 79 -6.61 -17.03 -5.69
CA ASP A 79 -7.46 -17.03 -6.87
C ASP A 79 -8.20 -15.68 -7.02
N LEU A 80 -8.71 -15.11 -5.92
CA LEU A 80 -9.33 -13.79 -5.91
C LEU A 80 -8.34 -12.67 -6.28
N LYS A 81 -7.08 -12.76 -5.83
CA LYS A 81 -6.05 -11.78 -6.22
C LYS A 81 -5.76 -11.85 -7.72
N GLU A 82 -5.65 -13.05 -8.27
CA GLU A 82 -5.45 -13.24 -9.72
C GLU A 82 -6.63 -12.68 -10.52
N GLU A 83 -7.86 -12.91 -10.04
CA GLU A 83 -9.07 -12.37 -10.65
C GLU A 83 -9.14 -10.84 -10.60
N VAL A 84 -8.81 -10.24 -9.46
CA VAL A 84 -8.75 -8.78 -9.30
C VAL A 84 -7.74 -8.18 -10.28
N GLU A 85 -6.56 -8.77 -10.43
CA GLU A 85 -5.57 -8.27 -11.38
C GLU A 85 -6.00 -8.45 -12.84
N ARG A 86 -6.73 -9.54 -13.15
CA ARG A 86 -7.33 -9.73 -14.48
C ARG A 86 -8.38 -8.66 -14.78
N LEU A 87 -9.31 -8.43 -13.85
CA LEU A 87 -10.38 -7.47 -14.00
C LEU A 87 -9.87 -6.03 -14.08
N LYS A 88 -8.84 -5.67 -13.30
CA LYS A 88 -8.17 -4.36 -13.43
C LYS A 88 -7.61 -4.14 -14.83
N LYS A 89 -6.92 -5.14 -15.41
CA LYS A 89 -6.38 -5.05 -16.77
C LYS A 89 -7.48 -4.92 -17.82
N ALA A 90 -8.56 -5.68 -17.70
CA ALA A 90 -9.71 -5.57 -18.59
C ALA A 90 -10.35 -4.17 -18.49
N LEU A 91 -10.50 -3.65 -17.28
CA LEU A 91 -11.04 -2.32 -17.04
C LEU A 91 -10.15 -1.21 -17.63
N ASP A 92 -8.83 -1.29 -17.46
CA ASP A 92 -7.90 -0.32 -18.06
C ASP A 92 -7.97 -0.32 -19.59
N GLN A 93 -8.14 -1.50 -20.21
CA GLN A 93 -8.35 -1.62 -21.66
C GLN A 93 -9.66 -0.98 -22.11
N GLU A 94 -10.77 -1.27 -21.42
CA GLU A 94 -12.09 -0.70 -21.72
C GLU A 94 -12.17 0.81 -21.48
N GLN A 95 -11.40 1.32 -20.52
CA GLN A 95 -11.34 2.75 -20.24
C GLN A 95 -10.63 3.53 -21.34
N GLU A 96 -9.82 2.87 -22.18
CA GLU A 96 -9.15 3.48 -23.33
C GLU A 96 -8.36 4.74 -22.91
N TRP A 97 -7.51 4.61 -21.88
CA TRP A 97 -6.67 5.71 -21.43
C TRP A 97 -5.73 6.18 -22.53
N GLN A 98 -5.67 7.50 -22.73
CA GLN A 98 -4.82 8.15 -23.72
C GLN A 98 -4.03 9.30 -23.09
N PRO A 99 -2.79 9.55 -23.54
CA PRO A 99 -2.03 10.72 -23.11
C PRO A 99 -2.84 12.00 -23.29
N TYR A 100 -2.82 12.85 -22.28
CA TYR A 100 -3.58 14.09 -22.26
C TYR A 100 -2.71 15.25 -21.79
N GLU A 101 -2.80 16.36 -22.53
CA GLU A 101 -2.15 17.61 -22.21
C GLU A 101 -3.20 18.70 -22.04
N MET A 102 -3.16 19.40 -20.91
CA MET A 102 -4.07 20.49 -20.60
C MET A 102 -4.09 21.51 -21.76
N PRO A 103 -5.27 21.90 -22.29
CA PRO A 103 -5.36 22.81 -23.43
C PRO A 103 -4.69 24.17 -23.20
N GLY A 104 -4.65 24.65 -21.95
CA GLY A 104 -4.06 25.95 -21.60
C GLY A 104 -2.56 25.94 -21.32
N ASN A 105 -1.94 24.76 -21.20
CA ASN A 105 -0.51 24.64 -20.91
C ASN A 105 0.29 24.49 -22.20
N VAL A 106 1.57 24.84 -22.14
CA VAL A 106 2.53 24.63 -23.22
C VAL A 106 2.64 23.14 -23.53
N LYS A 107 2.54 22.77 -24.82
CA LYS A 107 2.63 21.37 -25.23
C LYS A 107 4.04 20.83 -25.09
N GLN A 108 4.14 19.54 -24.79
CA GLN A 108 5.43 18.87 -24.62
C GLN A 108 6.27 18.93 -25.89
N ALA A 109 5.63 18.75 -27.05
CA ALA A 109 6.30 18.87 -28.34
C ALA A 109 6.88 20.28 -28.58
N ASP A 110 6.16 21.33 -28.16
CA ASP A 110 6.60 22.72 -28.31
C ASP A 110 7.79 23.03 -27.38
N TYR A 111 7.76 22.55 -26.14
CA TYR A 111 8.88 22.62 -25.21
C TYR A 111 10.11 21.88 -25.75
N GLU A 112 9.94 20.68 -26.30
CA GLU A 112 11.04 19.89 -26.87
C GLU A 112 11.62 20.53 -28.12
N HIS A 113 10.77 21.13 -28.97
CA HIS A 113 11.23 21.88 -30.13
C HIS A 113 12.11 23.05 -29.71
N LEU A 114 11.68 23.84 -28.72
CA LEU A 114 12.48 24.89 -28.12
C LEU A 114 13.81 24.33 -27.57
N ARG A 115 13.75 23.28 -26.73
CA ARG A 115 14.94 22.67 -26.11
C ARG A 115 15.99 22.21 -27.11
N ASN A 116 15.55 21.68 -28.25
CA ASN A 116 16.42 21.11 -29.27
C ASN A 116 16.86 22.11 -30.35
N THR A 117 16.39 23.37 -30.28
CA THR A 117 16.83 24.42 -31.20
C THR A 117 18.25 24.84 -30.86
N ASP A 118 19.10 25.01 -31.87
CA ASP A 118 20.47 25.51 -31.71
C ASP A 118 20.50 26.83 -30.93
N ASP A 119 21.56 27.03 -30.15
CA ASP A 119 21.76 28.19 -29.25
C ASP A 119 20.77 28.31 -28.07
N THR A 120 19.83 27.37 -27.90
CA THR A 120 18.98 27.32 -26.70
C THR A 120 19.81 26.93 -25.49
N ARG A 121 19.82 27.79 -24.47
CA ARG A 121 20.47 27.51 -23.20
C ARG A 121 19.46 27.24 -22.10
N ILE A 122 19.85 26.38 -21.17
CA ILE A 122 19.14 26.22 -19.90
C ILE A 122 19.52 27.41 -19.00
N MET A 123 18.52 28.05 -18.43
CA MET A 123 18.72 29.11 -17.44
C MET A 123 18.84 28.52 -16.03
N SER A 124 19.57 29.21 -15.17
CA SER A 124 19.46 29.01 -13.72
C SER A 124 18.20 29.69 -13.16
N ASP A 125 17.77 29.27 -11.98
CA ASP A 125 16.65 29.92 -11.27
C ASP A 125 16.84 31.41 -11.07
N ALA A 126 18.07 31.84 -10.80
CA ALA A 126 18.40 33.25 -10.62
C ALA A 126 18.15 34.02 -11.93
N GLU A 127 18.66 33.52 -13.06
CA GLU A 127 18.46 34.15 -14.37
C GLU A 127 16.98 34.17 -14.79
N ALA A 128 16.26 33.07 -14.58
CA ALA A 128 14.83 32.98 -14.85
C ALA A 128 14.04 34.02 -14.03
N LYS A 129 14.35 34.17 -12.74
CA LYS A 129 13.73 35.19 -11.88
C LYS A 129 14.10 36.62 -12.28
N GLU A 130 15.36 36.87 -12.67
CA GLU A 130 15.79 38.17 -13.19
C GLU A 130 14.99 38.56 -14.45
N LEU A 131 14.80 37.61 -15.37
CA LEU A 131 14.03 37.82 -16.60
C LEU A 131 12.56 38.11 -16.28
N LEU A 132 11.91 37.30 -15.45
CA LEU A 132 10.50 37.48 -15.07
C LEU A 132 10.26 38.83 -14.36
N TYR A 133 11.19 39.24 -13.49
CA TYR A 133 11.15 40.56 -12.85
C TYR A 133 11.34 41.69 -13.87
N GLY A 134 12.36 41.58 -14.73
CA GLY A 134 12.71 42.61 -15.70
C GLY A 134 11.65 42.85 -16.76
N TRP A 135 10.99 41.79 -17.24
CA TRP A 135 10.01 41.89 -18.33
C TRP A 135 8.58 42.10 -17.84
N PHE A 136 8.18 41.43 -16.75
CA PHE A 136 6.78 41.41 -16.29
C PHE A 136 6.59 41.96 -14.88
N GLY A 137 7.67 42.29 -14.16
CA GLY A 137 7.58 42.85 -12.81
C GLY A 137 7.27 41.84 -11.70
N PHE A 138 7.40 40.53 -11.94
CA PHE A 138 7.21 39.52 -10.89
C PHE A 138 8.29 39.65 -9.80
N ALA A 139 7.88 39.86 -8.55
CA ALA A 139 8.80 39.98 -7.43
C ALA A 139 9.58 38.67 -7.21
N LYS A 140 10.91 38.73 -7.31
CA LYS A 140 11.81 37.56 -7.29
C LYS A 140 11.66 36.71 -6.03
N GLU A 141 11.36 37.35 -4.91
CA GLU A 141 11.19 36.73 -3.59
C GLU A 141 9.87 35.93 -3.49
N LYS A 142 8.89 36.26 -4.34
CA LYS A 142 7.60 35.56 -4.42
C LYS A 142 7.53 34.54 -5.55
N THR A 143 8.56 34.50 -6.41
CA THR A 143 8.65 33.62 -7.56
C THR A 143 9.40 32.34 -7.23
N THR A 144 8.80 31.19 -7.55
CA THR A 144 9.43 29.86 -7.46
C THR A 144 9.48 29.25 -8.85
N ILE A 145 10.67 28.90 -9.33
CA ILE A 145 10.87 28.24 -10.62
C ILE A 145 10.67 26.74 -10.42
N HIS A 146 9.97 26.09 -11.34
CA HIS A 146 9.78 24.65 -11.33
C HIS A 146 10.42 24.01 -12.55
N HIS A 147 10.94 22.81 -12.33
CA HIS A 147 11.78 22.08 -13.28
C HIS A 147 11.06 20.87 -13.87
N SER A 148 9.76 20.74 -13.61
CA SER A 148 8.98 19.60 -14.04
C SER A 148 7.49 19.92 -14.07
N VAL A 149 6.76 19.15 -14.86
CA VAL A 149 5.29 19.21 -14.96
C VAL A 149 4.69 17.82 -14.87
N SER A 150 3.49 17.73 -14.31
CA SER A 150 2.73 16.49 -14.24
C SER A 150 2.28 16.03 -15.63
N THR A 151 2.30 14.73 -15.89
CA THR A 151 1.69 14.14 -17.08
C THR A 151 0.37 13.47 -16.73
N TYR A 152 -0.56 13.51 -17.68
CA TYR A 152 -1.91 13.02 -17.48
C TYR A 152 -2.32 12.04 -18.57
N GLU A 153 -3.25 11.17 -18.21
CA GLU A 153 -4.08 10.45 -19.15
C GLU A 153 -5.54 10.82 -18.93
N ILE A 154 -6.30 10.77 -20.02
CA ILE A 154 -7.75 10.90 -20.01
C ILE A 154 -8.38 9.63 -20.58
N ASN A 155 -9.47 9.17 -19.97
CA ASN A 155 -10.20 8.01 -20.46
C ASN A 155 -11.40 8.41 -21.32
N ARG A 156 -12.05 7.45 -21.97
CA ARG A 156 -13.24 7.69 -22.83
C ARG A 156 -14.41 8.40 -22.12
N HIS A 157 -14.44 8.35 -20.79
CA HIS A 157 -15.45 8.99 -19.93
C HIS A 157 -15.00 10.35 -19.38
N ARG A 158 -13.87 10.89 -19.85
CA ARG A 158 -13.26 12.16 -19.41
C ARG A 158 -12.80 12.18 -17.95
N HIS A 159 -12.52 11.02 -17.37
CA HIS A 159 -11.79 10.97 -16.11
C HIS A 159 -10.31 11.21 -16.38
N LEU A 160 -9.72 12.09 -15.57
CA LEU A 160 -8.31 12.42 -15.61
C LEU A 160 -7.57 11.61 -14.54
N ARG A 161 -6.40 11.07 -14.89
CA ARG A 161 -5.46 10.53 -13.89
C ARG A 161 -4.05 11.06 -14.15
N ARG A 162 -3.33 11.34 -13.07
CA ARG A 162 -1.91 11.68 -13.13
C ARG A 162 -1.11 10.39 -13.35
N THR A 163 -0.27 10.36 -14.38
CA THR A 163 0.52 9.18 -14.76
C THR A 163 1.99 9.32 -14.43
N GLY A 164 2.49 10.54 -14.27
CA GLY A 164 3.89 10.77 -14.04
C GLY A 164 4.25 12.24 -13.99
N VAL A 165 5.53 12.48 -14.23
CA VAL A 165 6.17 13.79 -14.23
C VAL A 165 7.23 13.79 -15.32
N VAL A 166 7.31 14.87 -16.09
CA VAL A 166 8.38 15.09 -17.08
C VAL A 166 9.20 16.31 -16.69
N GLU A 167 10.50 16.26 -16.97
CA GLU A 167 11.42 17.37 -16.74
C GLU A 167 11.16 18.49 -17.75
N ARG A 168 11.00 19.71 -17.22
CA ARG A 168 10.90 20.95 -17.98
C ARG A 168 11.71 22.05 -17.32
N LEU A 169 12.94 22.23 -17.79
CA LEU A 169 13.87 23.25 -17.29
C LEU A 169 13.52 24.61 -17.90
N PRO A 170 13.86 25.73 -17.24
CA PRO A 170 13.74 27.05 -17.85
C PRO A 170 14.73 27.19 -19.02
N LEU A 171 14.22 27.61 -20.18
CA LEU A 171 14.96 27.71 -21.43
C LEU A 171 14.94 29.14 -21.97
N TYR A 172 16.05 29.56 -22.54
CA TYR A 172 16.15 30.83 -23.25
C TYR A 172 16.96 30.64 -24.52
N ASN A 173 16.44 31.15 -25.62
CA ASN A 173 17.16 31.30 -26.88
C ASN A 173 17.10 32.77 -27.32
N ALA A 174 15.90 33.34 -27.35
CA ALA A 174 15.65 34.72 -27.73
C ALA A 174 14.48 35.33 -26.94
N THR A 175 14.22 36.62 -27.14
CA THR A 175 13.14 37.36 -26.47
C THR A 175 11.76 36.74 -26.72
N ASP A 176 11.56 36.21 -27.92
CA ASP A 176 10.35 35.55 -28.42
C ASP A 176 10.49 34.01 -28.49
N TRP A 177 11.57 33.45 -27.94
CA TRP A 177 11.84 32.00 -27.94
C TRP A 177 12.40 31.58 -26.58
N ASN A 178 11.50 31.29 -25.64
CA ASN A 178 11.84 30.99 -24.25
C ASN A 178 10.72 30.21 -23.56
N TYR A 179 11.06 29.55 -22.45
CA TYR A 179 10.11 28.84 -21.62
C TYR A 179 10.51 28.94 -20.14
N ILE A 180 9.57 29.26 -19.26
CA ILE A 180 9.77 29.20 -17.81
C ILE A 180 8.48 28.75 -17.13
N ARG A 181 8.52 27.63 -16.41
CA ARG A 181 7.45 27.23 -15.47
C ARG A 181 7.72 27.88 -14.12
N PHE A 182 6.77 28.64 -13.58
CA PHE A 182 6.94 29.24 -12.26
C PHE A 182 5.62 29.45 -11.51
N ASP A 183 5.69 29.61 -10.19
CA ASP A 183 4.60 30.13 -9.38
C ASP A 183 4.97 31.52 -8.88
N CYS A 184 3.99 32.41 -8.78
CA CYS A 184 4.16 33.67 -8.06
C CYS A 184 2.99 33.87 -7.09
N GLY A 185 3.28 33.73 -5.79
CA GLY A 185 2.24 33.71 -4.77
C GLY A 185 1.38 32.44 -4.87
N ALA A 186 0.07 32.61 -5.08
CA ALA A 186 -0.91 31.51 -5.13
C ALA A 186 -1.34 31.12 -6.57
N ILE A 187 -0.66 31.67 -7.59
CA ILE A 187 -1.01 31.46 -8.99
C ILE A 187 0.17 30.83 -9.72
N ASN A 188 -0.13 29.87 -10.58
CA ASN A 188 0.83 29.09 -11.34
C ASN A 188 0.85 29.59 -12.79
N TYR A 189 2.03 29.72 -13.37
CA TYR A 189 2.24 30.31 -14.69
C TYR A 189 3.24 29.52 -15.54
N GLU A 190 3.09 29.65 -16.85
CA GLU A 190 4.15 29.39 -17.82
C GLU A 190 4.44 30.69 -18.58
N LEU A 191 5.71 31.06 -18.67
CA LEU A 191 6.20 31.94 -19.72
C LEU A 191 6.52 31.07 -20.92
N TYR A 192 5.97 31.39 -22.09
CA TYR A 192 6.31 30.74 -23.35
C TYR A 192 6.34 31.76 -24.47
N ASN A 193 7.47 31.85 -25.16
CA ASN A 193 7.69 32.72 -26.32
C ASN A 193 7.15 34.14 -26.09
N ASP A 194 7.60 34.81 -25.03
CA ASP A 194 7.19 36.16 -24.60
C ASP A 194 5.79 36.32 -23.97
N GLN A 195 5.02 35.24 -23.84
CA GLN A 195 3.65 35.29 -23.30
C GLN A 195 3.53 34.58 -21.95
N ILE A 196 2.84 35.23 -21.01
CA ILE A 196 2.46 34.61 -19.73
C ILE A 196 1.09 33.96 -19.88
N VAL A 197 1.03 32.66 -19.63
CA VAL A 197 -0.20 31.88 -19.56
C VAL A 197 -0.37 31.27 -18.17
N LEU A 198 -1.63 31.03 -17.78
CA LEU A 198 -1.93 30.32 -16.54
C LEU A 198 -1.61 28.84 -16.71
N PHE A 199 -0.94 28.27 -15.72
CA PHE A 199 -0.65 26.84 -15.68
C PHE A 199 -1.74 26.10 -14.90
N ALA A 200 -2.34 25.10 -15.53
CA ALA A 200 -3.26 24.16 -14.88
C ALA A 200 -2.52 22.88 -14.52
N ASP A 201 -2.49 22.54 -13.22
CA ASP A 201 -2.06 21.22 -12.74
C ASP A 201 -3.28 20.33 -12.52
#